data_AF-A0A9D7D0S9-F1
#
_entry.id   AF-A0A9D7D0S9-F1
#
_cell.length_a   1.000
_cell.length_b   1.000
_cell.length_c   1.000
_cell.angle_alpha   90.00
_cell.angle_beta   90.00
_cell.angle_gamma   90.00
#
_symmetry.space_group_name_H-M   'P 1'
#
loop_
_entity.id
_entity.type
_entity.pdbx_description
1 polymer ?
#
loop_
_entity_poly.entity_id
_entity_poly.type
_entity_poly.pdbx_seq_one_letter_code
_entity_poly.pdbx_strand_id
1 'polypeptide(L)'
;MERGEEGARLHHRPVRDQSATRGLHLRRRRSQRGGERDPRQRRRRSARQRRAGARRWSDQVRPEASTAERARRARHVWRRRARGMTLLEIIVSMAILAMISLLIYGAFDSLSRGKKGESMRAERARQARGALLRMTRELSSAFLSMHAPQLAAQNTRITAFIGQSSMDFDRVDFSSFAHVRTEADRPESDQSEIGYFVTTDPDKPEKKDLVRREQAPIDLEPKRGGLINVVAEDVERFDLKYLDPLTGQWVETWDTTNTVQQGGRLPLAVQITLVLANAPPGIDKSYSTRVTLPMQQPLSFAIPR
;
A
#
# COMPACT_ATOMS: atom_id res chain seq x y z
N MET A 1 -10.64 42.86 -63.44
CA MET A 1 -9.17 42.98 -63.50
C MET A 1 -8.67 42.66 -62.10
N GLU A 2 -8.31 41.41 -61.83
CA GLU A 2 -6.95 40.84 -62.05
C GLU A 2 -5.91 41.59 -61.21
N ARG A 3 -4.99 41.03 -60.42
CA ARG A 3 -4.43 39.72 -60.03
C ARG A 3 -3.62 40.08 -58.74
N GLY A 4 -3.16 39.22 -57.84
CA GLY A 4 -2.96 37.79 -57.89
C GLY A 4 -2.35 37.31 -56.56
N GLU A 5 -2.30 35.98 -56.48
CA GLU A 5 -1.77 35.14 -55.41
C GLU A 5 -0.23 35.10 -55.42
N GLU A 6 0.38 34.97 -54.24
CA GLU A 6 1.68 34.33 -53.99
C GLU A 6 1.70 33.96 -52.49
N GLY A 7 1.88 32.73 -52.01
CA GLY A 7 2.49 31.56 -52.63
C GLY A 7 3.76 31.10 -51.90
N ALA A 8 3.83 31.14 -50.56
CA ALA A 8 5.02 30.70 -49.81
C ALA A 8 4.90 29.25 -49.31
N ARG A 9 5.41 28.31 -50.11
CA ARG A 9 5.61 26.90 -49.77
C ARG A 9 6.85 26.76 -48.87
N LEU A 10 6.69 26.29 -47.64
CA LEU A 10 7.81 25.89 -46.78
C LEU A 10 8.16 24.42 -47.02
N HIS A 11 9.40 24.21 -47.46
CA HIS A 11 10.01 22.92 -47.77
C HIS A 11 10.20 22.06 -46.50
N HIS A 12 9.56 20.89 -46.50
CA HIS A 12 9.90 19.78 -45.63
C HIS A 12 11.28 19.21 -46.01
N ARG A 13 12.25 19.27 -45.09
CA ARG A 13 13.47 18.45 -45.14
C ARG A 13 13.28 17.21 -44.25
N PRO A 14 13.46 15.99 -44.77
CA PRO A 14 13.54 14.81 -43.91
C PRO A 14 14.95 14.71 -43.30
N VAL A 15 15.02 14.66 -41.96
CA VAL A 15 16.24 14.30 -41.25
C VAL A 15 16.41 12.79 -41.30
N ARG A 16 17.62 12.40 -41.67
CA ARG A 16 18.07 11.07 -42.05
C ARG A 16 18.17 10.16 -40.83
N ASP A 17 17.47 9.03 -40.90
CA ASP A 17 17.65 7.87 -40.04
C ASP A 17 19.08 7.32 -40.20
N GLN A 18 19.79 7.14 -39.08
CA GLN A 18 21.06 6.42 -39.03
C GLN A 18 20.98 5.39 -37.90
N SER A 19 20.43 4.24 -38.26
CA SER A 19 20.66 2.97 -37.61
C SER A 19 22.09 2.51 -37.91
N ALA A 20 22.90 2.38 -36.86
CA ALA A 20 24.18 1.69 -36.92
C ALA A 20 24.33 0.74 -35.73
N THR A 21 23.99 -0.50 -36.00
CA THR A 21 24.26 -1.72 -35.25
C THR A 21 25.77 -1.89 -35.04
N ARG A 22 26.22 -2.06 -33.79
CA ARG A 22 27.46 -2.76 -33.47
C ARG A 22 27.29 -3.53 -32.18
N GLY A 23 27.19 -4.85 -32.32
CA GLY A 23 27.18 -5.78 -31.20
C GLY A 23 28.58 -6.26 -30.80
N LEU A 24 28.55 -6.94 -29.65
CA LEU A 24 29.41 -8.05 -29.19
C LEU A 24 30.63 -7.73 -28.30
N HIS A 25 30.41 -8.11 -27.02
CA HIS A 25 31.14 -9.14 -26.26
C HIS A 25 31.95 -8.71 -25.03
N LEU A 26 31.94 -9.65 -24.06
CA LEU A 26 32.75 -9.80 -22.84
C LEU A 26 32.19 -9.05 -21.61
N ARG A 27 32.06 -9.61 -20.40
CA ARG A 27 32.56 -10.88 -19.86
C ARG A 27 31.83 -11.17 -18.53
N ARG A 28 31.23 -12.35 -18.39
CA ARG A 28 30.87 -12.91 -17.08
C ARG A 28 32.15 -13.17 -16.27
N ARG A 29 32.23 -12.68 -15.04
CA ARG A 29 33.17 -13.21 -14.04
C ARG A 29 32.39 -13.83 -12.87
N ARG A 30 32.28 -15.15 -12.97
CA ARG A 30 32.06 -16.08 -11.86
C ARG A 30 33.40 -16.17 -11.12
N SER A 31 33.39 -15.97 -9.80
CA SER A 31 34.50 -16.30 -8.92
C SER A 31 33.98 -17.26 -7.87
N GLN A 32 34.38 -18.52 -8.00
CA GLN A 32 34.27 -19.58 -6.99
C GLN A 32 35.69 -19.87 -6.47
N ARG A 33 35.71 -20.40 -5.23
CA ARG A 33 36.81 -21.06 -4.48
C ARG A 33 37.68 -20.10 -3.67
N GLY A 34 37.98 -20.37 -2.40
CA GLY A 34 37.69 -21.55 -1.58
C GLY A 34 38.51 -21.52 -0.28
N GLY A 35 38.20 -22.45 0.64
CA GLY A 35 38.94 -22.74 1.88
C GLY A 35 38.57 -21.79 3.02
N GLU A 36 38.42 -22.17 4.29
CA GLU A 36 38.78 -23.40 4.98
C GLU A 36 38.03 -23.45 6.34
N ARG A 37 38.31 -24.49 7.12
CA ARG A 37 37.51 -25.18 8.13
C ARG A 37 37.40 -24.50 9.51
N ASP A 38 36.46 -25.08 10.28
CA ASP A 38 36.43 -25.32 11.74
C ASP A 38 35.45 -24.46 12.56
N PRO A 39 34.58 -25.13 13.35
CA PRO A 39 34.40 -24.66 14.71
C PRO A 39 34.47 -25.80 15.74
N ARG A 40 35.63 -25.91 16.39
CA ARG A 40 35.76 -26.44 17.75
C ARG A 40 35.63 -25.32 18.77
N GLN A 41 34.46 -25.20 19.38
CA GLN A 41 34.30 -24.64 20.75
C GLN A 41 33.32 -25.56 21.48
N ARG A 42 33.76 -26.54 22.28
CA ARG A 42 34.21 -26.40 23.68
C ARG A 42 33.40 -25.37 24.47
N ARG A 43 32.36 -25.84 25.17
CA ARG A 43 32.13 -25.47 26.57
C ARG A 43 31.64 -26.66 27.39
N ARG A 44 32.41 -26.93 28.44
CA ARG A 44 32.22 -27.94 29.48
C ARG A 44 31.23 -27.44 30.53
N ARG A 45 30.44 -28.36 31.09
CA ARG A 45 29.93 -28.47 32.48
C ARG A 45 28.96 -29.66 32.45
N SER A 46 28.97 -30.67 33.32
CA SER A 46 29.69 -30.96 34.57
C SER A 46 29.50 -32.45 34.89
N ALA A 47 30.47 -33.00 35.61
CA ALA A 47 30.59 -34.39 36.03
C ALA A 47 29.59 -34.83 37.12
N ARG A 48 29.22 -36.12 37.11
CA ARG A 48 29.43 -37.14 38.19
C ARG A 48 28.43 -38.29 38.02
N GLN A 49 28.86 -39.43 37.50
CA GLN A 49 29.30 -40.63 38.26
C GLN A 49 28.25 -41.23 39.21
N ARG A 50 27.80 -42.45 38.91
CA ARG A 50 28.07 -43.65 39.76
C ARG A 50 27.60 -44.98 39.14
N ARG A 51 28.58 -45.86 38.93
CA ARG A 51 28.68 -47.33 39.18
C ARG A 51 27.50 -48.23 38.77
N ALA A 52 27.67 -49.13 37.79
CA ALA A 52 28.42 -50.40 37.82
C ALA A 52 27.79 -51.49 38.71
N GLY A 53 27.41 -52.61 38.09
CA GLY A 53 26.88 -53.80 38.77
C GLY A 53 26.57 -54.93 37.80
N ALA A 54 27.58 -55.37 37.04
CA ALA A 54 27.52 -56.67 36.36
C ALA A 54 27.58 -57.79 37.42
N ARG A 55 26.66 -58.76 37.33
CA ARG A 55 26.88 -60.09 37.91
C ARG A 55 26.64 -61.14 36.83
N ARG A 56 27.69 -61.92 36.66
CA ARG A 56 27.88 -63.11 35.82
C ARG A 56 27.80 -64.33 36.75
N TRP A 57 27.66 -65.50 36.14
CA TRP A 57 27.69 -66.88 36.68
C TRP A 57 26.33 -67.43 37.10
N SER A 58 25.97 -68.68 36.80
CA SER A 58 26.68 -69.76 36.08
C SER A 58 25.69 -70.87 35.76
N ASP A 59 26.13 -71.73 34.85
CA ASP A 59 25.52 -72.93 34.31
C ASP A 59 24.69 -73.78 35.27
N GLN A 60 23.56 -74.28 34.75
CA GLN A 60 23.06 -75.59 35.12
C GLN A 60 22.52 -76.31 33.89
N VAL A 61 22.91 -77.57 33.77
CA VAL A 61 22.91 -78.39 32.57
C VAL A 61 21.69 -79.32 32.52
N ARG A 62 21.16 -79.51 31.28
CA ARG A 62 20.38 -80.65 30.72
C ARG A 62 18.87 -80.78 31.01
N PRO A 63 18.09 -81.51 30.17
CA PRO A 63 18.40 -82.12 28.85
C PRO A 63 17.39 -81.79 27.73
N GLU A 64 17.70 -82.32 26.55
CA GLU A 64 16.99 -82.28 25.27
C GLU A 64 15.48 -82.56 25.32
N ALA A 65 14.71 -81.71 24.64
CA ALA A 65 13.45 -82.09 24.03
C ALA A 65 13.33 -81.43 22.64
N SER A 66 13.53 -82.29 21.63
CA SER A 66 12.91 -82.24 20.31
C SER A 66 12.76 -80.85 19.62
N THR A 67 13.78 -80.51 18.85
CA THR A 67 13.74 -79.57 17.71
C THR A 67 12.65 -79.90 16.65
N ALA A 68 11.87 -80.97 16.84
CA ALA A 68 10.74 -81.38 16.01
C ALA A 68 9.38 -80.76 16.40
N GLU A 69 9.22 -80.21 17.62
CA GLU A 69 7.94 -79.61 18.06
C GLU A 69 7.82 -78.12 17.72
N ARG A 70 8.94 -77.40 17.59
CA ARG A 70 8.93 -75.99 17.16
C ARG A 70 8.54 -75.80 15.70
N ALA A 71 8.76 -76.79 14.84
CA ALA A 71 8.32 -76.77 13.44
C ALA A 71 6.84 -77.15 13.22
N ARG A 72 6.13 -77.60 14.27
CA ARG A 72 4.68 -77.90 14.21
C ARG A 72 3.80 -76.79 14.81
N ARG A 73 4.36 -75.86 15.59
CA ARG A 73 3.63 -74.66 16.08
C ARG A 73 3.71 -73.43 15.17
N ALA A 74 4.50 -73.47 14.10
CA ALA A 74 4.55 -72.44 13.06
C ALA A 74 3.64 -72.74 11.85
N ARG A 75 2.65 -73.63 12.00
CA ARG A 75 1.61 -73.93 11.00
C ARG A 75 0.18 -73.66 11.48
N HIS A 76 0.01 -72.89 12.54
CA HIS A 76 -1.16 -72.03 12.65
C HIS A 76 -0.81 -70.69 12.01
N VAL A 77 -0.68 -70.73 10.67
CA VAL A 77 -1.07 -69.58 9.87
C VAL A 77 -2.44 -69.24 10.40
N TRP A 78 -2.55 -68.13 11.12
CA TRP A 78 -3.84 -67.50 11.32
C TRP A 78 -4.32 -67.20 9.90
N ARG A 79 -5.02 -68.16 9.29
CA ARG A 79 -6.15 -67.87 8.43
C ARG A 79 -7.09 -67.12 9.36
N ARG A 80 -6.79 -65.84 9.60
CA ARG A 80 -7.78 -64.87 10.01
C ARG A 80 -8.85 -65.09 8.97
N ARG A 81 -9.98 -65.67 9.40
CA ARG A 81 -11.19 -65.62 8.58
C ARG A 81 -11.31 -64.16 8.22
N ALA A 82 -11.05 -63.83 6.96
CA ALA A 82 -11.43 -62.56 6.40
C ALA A 82 -12.95 -62.59 6.43
N ARG A 83 -13.52 -62.22 7.58
CA ARG A 83 -14.93 -61.94 7.70
C ARG A 83 -15.14 -60.73 6.78
N GLY A 84 -15.97 -60.90 5.76
CA GLY A 84 -16.41 -59.77 4.94
C GLY A 84 -17.04 -58.71 5.84
N MET A 85 -16.95 -57.45 5.43
CA MET A 85 -17.56 -56.35 6.18
C MET A 85 -19.07 -56.62 6.31
N THR A 86 -19.63 -56.45 7.51
CA THR A 86 -21.08 -56.60 7.68
C THR A 86 -21.81 -55.41 7.04
N LEU A 87 -23.05 -55.61 6.58
CA LEU A 87 -23.87 -54.50 6.04
C LEU A 87 -23.99 -53.35 7.04
N LEU A 88 -24.09 -53.67 8.33
CA LEU A 88 -24.14 -52.69 9.43
C LEU A 88 -22.87 -51.83 9.48
N GLU A 89 -21.70 -52.43 9.31
CA GLU A 89 -20.41 -51.74 9.36
C GLU A 89 -20.22 -50.79 8.17
N ILE A 90 -20.72 -51.16 6.98
CA ILE A 90 -20.76 -50.26 5.81
C ILE A 90 -21.63 -49.04 6.12
N ILE A 91 -22.84 -49.28 6.64
CA ILE A 91 -23.81 -48.21 6.95
C ILE A 91 -23.27 -47.26 8.01
N VAL A 92 -22.69 -47.79 9.11
CA VAL A 92 -22.10 -46.97 10.18
C VAL A 92 -20.89 -46.18 9.66
N SER A 93 -20.02 -46.81 8.85
CA SER A 93 -18.87 -46.11 8.26
C SER A 93 -19.30 -44.98 7.33
N MET A 94 -20.32 -45.22 6.50
CA MET A 94 -20.90 -44.19 5.63
C MET A 94 -21.55 -43.06 6.42
N ALA A 95 -22.25 -43.37 7.52
CA ALA A 95 -22.87 -42.36 8.37
C ALA A 95 -21.82 -41.45 9.04
N ILE A 96 -20.76 -42.04 9.59
CA ILE A 96 -19.64 -41.30 10.20
C ILE A 96 -18.94 -40.45 9.13
N LEU A 97 -18.67 -41.02 7.95
CA LEU A 97 -18.04 -40.30 6.85
C LEU A 97 -18.89 -39.11 6.39
N ALA A 98 -20.20 -39.29 6.24
CA ALA A 98 -21.12 -38.22 5.86
C ALA A 98 -21.15 -37.12 6.92
N MET A 99 -21.22 -37.48 8.20
CA MET A 99 -21.17 -36.53 9.32
C MET A 99 -19.86 -35.72 9.33
N ILE A 100 -18.72 -36.40 9.22
CA ILE A 100 -17.40 -35.75 9.16
C ILE A 100 -17.33 -34.81 7.95
N SER A 101 -17.80 -35.26 6.79
CA SER A 101 -17.80 -34.45 5.56
C SER A 101 -18.62 -33.16 5.74
N LEU A 102 -19.77 -33.24 6.41
CA LEU A 102 -20.60 -32.08 6.70
C LEU A 102 -19.90 -31.09 7.66
N LEU A 103 -19.23 -31.60 8.69
CA LEU A 103 -18.47 -30.77 9.64
C LEU A 103 -17.30 -30.06 8.95
N ILE A 104 -16.55 -30.78 8.09
CA ILE A 104 -15.44 -30.21 7.32
C ILE A 104 -15.97 -29.13 6.37
N TYR A 105 -17.08 -29.39 5.69
CA TYR A 105 -17.69 -28.41 4.80
C TYR A 105 -18.08 -27.13 5.55
N GLY A 106 -18.72 -27.26 6.71
CA GLY A 106 -19.06 -26.12 7.56
C GLY A 106 -17.84 -25.32 8.04
N ALA A 107 -16.75 -26.01 8.42
CA ALA A 107 -15.51 -25.36 8.82
C ALA A 107 -14.83 -24.62 7.65
N PHE A 108 -14.81 -25.22 6.46
CA PHE A 108 -14.24 -24.62 5.26
C PHE A 108 -15.01 -23.37 4.83
N ASP A 109 -16.33 -23.44 4.83
CA ASP A 109 -17.22 -22.33 4.50
C ASP A 109 -17.08 -21.17 5.51
N SER A 110 -16.99 -21.48 6.80
CA SER A 110 -16.69 -20.50 7.86
C SER A 110 -15.33 -19.81 7.63
N LEU A 111 -14.28 -20.60 7.36
CA LEU A 111 -12.94 -20.08 7.09
C LEU A 111 -12.91 -19.19 5.83
N SER A 112 -13.61 -19.59 4.77
CA SER A 112 -13.71 -18.85 3.51
C SER A 112 -14.37 -17.47 3.73
N ARG A 113 -15.49 -17.42 4.45
CA ARG A 113 -16.15 -16.16 4.84
C ARG A 113 -15.24 -15.30 5.72
N GLY A 114 -14.59 -15.89 6.72
CA GLY A 114 -13.65 -15.19 7.59
C GLY A 114 -12.51 -14.54 6.81
N LYS A 115 -11.89 -15.32 5.91
CA LYS A 115 -10.82 -14.82 5.02
C LYS A 115 -11.30 -13.67 4.13
N LYS A 116 -12.51 -13.77 3.56
CA LYS A 116 -13.08 -12.69 2.74
C LYS A 116 -13.28 -11.42 3.56
N GLY A 117 -13.85 -11.53 4.76
CA GLY A 117 -14.02 -10.41 5.69
C GLY A 117 -12.70 -9.71 6.01
N GLU A 118 -11.68 -10.46 6.40
CA GLU A 118 -10.34 -9.92 6.68
C GLU A 118 -9.69 -9.28 5.45
N SER A 119 -9.84 -9.88 4.27
CA SER A 119 -9.28 -9.32 3.04
C SER A 119 -9.86 -7.94 2.71
N MET A 120 -11.18 -7.76 2.88
CA MET A 120 -11.83 -6.46 2.66
C MET A 120 -11.40 -5.43 3.72
N ARG A 121 -11.26 -5.84 4.98
CA ARG A 121 -10.75 -4.96 6.07
C ARG A 121 -9.35 -4.45 5.74
N ALA A 122 -8.46 -5.36 5.36
CA ALA A 122 -7.09 -5.04 5.03
C ALA A 122 -7.00 -4.13 3.79
N GLU A 123 -7.87 -4.33 2.80
CA GLU A 123 -7.93 -3.49 1.60
C GLU A 123 -8.38 -2.06 1.93
N ARG A 124 -9.47 -1.89 2.68
CA ARG A 124 -9.95 -0.54 3.08
C ARG A 124 -8.94 0.23 3.91
N ALA A 125 -8.30 -0.45 4.86
CA ALA A 125 -7.24 0.16 5.66
C ALA A 125 -6.01 0.55 4.81
N ARG A 126 -5.63 -0.28 3.83
CA ARG A 126 -4.55 0.06 2.88
C ARG A 126 -4.90 1.28 2.05
N GLN A 127 -6.10 1.33 1.50
CA GLN A 127 -6.60 2.43 0.68
C GLN A 127 -6.62 3.76 1.47
N ALA A 128 -7.22 3.75 2.67
CA ALA A 128 -7.24 4.93 3.55
C ALA A 128 -5.84 5.41 3.91
N ARG A 129 -4.94 4.50 4.31
CA ARG A 129 -3.55 4.84 4.62
C ARG A 129 -2.81 5.39 3.40
N GLY A 130 -3.02 4.80 2.22
CA GLY A 130 -2.44 5.28 0.97
C GLY A 130 -2.85 6.72 0.66
N ALA A 131 -4.15 7.01 0.79
CA ALA A 131 -4.70 8.35 0.61
C ALA A 131 -4.10 9.35 1.60
N LEU A 132 -4.16 9.04 2.91
CA LEU A 132 -3.64 9.92 3.96
C LEU A 132 -2.14 10.16 3.84
N LEU A 133 -1.35 9.13 3.53
CA LEU A 133 0.10 9.27 3.34
C LEU A 133 0.43 10.13 2.12
N ARG A 134 -0.35 10.02 1.04
CA ARG A 134 -0.18 10.88 -0.13
C ARG A 134 -0.49 12.33 0.19
N MET A 135 -1.67 12.60 0.76
CA MET A 135 -2.06 13.93 1.19
C MET A 135 -1.05 14.55 2.16
N THR A 136 -0.54 13.76 3.12
CA THR A 136 0.46 14.22 4.09
C THR A 136 1.73 14.69 3.38
N ARG A 137 2.27 13.91 2.43
CA ARG A 137 3.46 14.32 1.67
C ARG A 137 3.22 15.62 0.90
N GLU A 138 2.10 15.70 0.20
CA GLU A 138 1.78 16.85 -0.65
C GLU A 138 1.52 18.11 0.19
N LEU A 139 0.69 18.03 1.23
CA LEU A 139 0.43 19.15 2.16
C LEU A 139 1.68 19.60 2.91
N SER A 140 2.57 18.67 3.30
CA SER A 140 3.84 19.03 3.96
C SER A 140 4.80 19.82 3.06
N SER A 141 4.54 19.84 1.76
CA SER A 141 5.29 20.61 0.75
C SER A 141 4.50 21.80 0.21
N ALA A 142 3.39 22.16 0.86
CA ALA A 142 2.61 23.33 0.50
C ALA A 142 3.44 24.61 0.69
N PHE A 143 3.30 25.55 -0.24
CA PHE A 143 4.04 26.80 -0.20
C PHE A 143 3.22 27.98 -0.76
N LEU A 144 3.65 29.19 -0.39
CA LEU A 144 3.21 30.44 -1.00
C LEU A 144 4.42 31.17 -1.55
N SER A 145 4.22 31.99 -2.57
CA SER A 145 5.25 32.81 -3.20
C SER A 145 4.77 34.26 -3.31
N MET A 146 5.61 35.20 -2.89
CA MET A 146 5.44 36.63 -3.20
C MET A 146 6.13 37.03 -4.50
N HIS A 147 6.71 36.08 -5.23
CA HIS A 147 7.36 36.35 -6.49
C HIS A 147 6.32 36.55 -7.60
N ALA A 148 5.84 37.79 -7.71
CA ALA A 148 4.96 38.25 -8.76
C ALA A 148 5.63 39.42 -9.52
N PRO A 149 5.33 39.60 -10.82
CA PRO A 149 5.81 40.76 -11.56
C PRO A 149 5.25 42.06 -10.95
N GLN A 150 6.01 43.15 -11.07
CA GLN A 150 5.60 44.47 -10.56
C GLN A 150 4.24 44.93 -11.11
N LEU A 151 3.97 44.59 -12.37
CA LEU A 151 2.71 44.88 -13.02
C LEU A 151 1.79 43.67 -12.87
N ALA A 152 0.68 43.82 -12.14
CA ALA A 152 -0.29 42.75 -11.91
C ALA A 152 -0.84 42.13 -13.21
N ALA A 153 -0.96 42.94 -14.28
CA ALA A 153 -1.39 42.49 -15.61
C ALA A 153 -0.44 41.48 -16.27
N GLN A 154 0.82 41.41 -15.82
CA GLN A 154 1.80 40.44 -16.31
C GLN A 154 1.82 39.15 -15.48
N ASN A 155 0.99 39.06 -14.43
CA ASN A 155 0.98 37.88 -13.60
C ASN A 155 0.32 36.72 -14.32
N THR A 156 1.02 35.60 -14.44
CA THR A 156 0.52 34.39 -15.10
C THR A 156 0.32 33.23 -14.13
N ARG A 157 0.64 33.41 -12.85
CA ARG A 157 0.56 32.36 -11.83
C ARG A 157 0.22 32.95 -10.46
N ILE A 158 -0.57 32.24 -9.67
CA ILE A 158 -0.78 32.57 -8.26
C ILE A 158 -0.58 31.34 -7.40
N THR A 159 0.10 31.52 -6.28
CA THR A 159 0.15 30.48 -5.24
C THR A 159 -0.94 30.73 -4.23
N ALA A 160 -1.67 29.69 -3.86
CA ALA A 160 -2.73 29.79 -2.87
C ALA A 160 -2.78 28.54 -1.98
N PHE A 161 -3.46 28.66 -0.85
CA PHE A 161 -3.92 27.55 -0.03
C PHE A 161 -5.35 27.88 0.41
N ILE A 162 -6.30 27.10 -0.06
CA ILE A 162 -7.73 27.36 0.09
C ILE A 162 -8.41 26.08 0.56
N GLY A 163 -8.77 26.06 1.84
CA GLY A 163 -9.57 25.05 2.51
C GLY A 163 -11.02 25.51 2.69
N GLN A 164 -11.95 24.77 2.09
CA GLN A 164 -13.38 25.02 2.17
C GLN A 164 -14.05 23.89 2.93
N SER A 165 -14.90 24.25 3.89
CA SER A 165 -15.68 23.28 4.65
C SER A 165 -17.08 23.12 4.08
N SER A 166 -17.59 21.89 4.12
CA SER A 166 -18.97 21.52 3.78
C SER A 166 -19.55 20.60 4.85
N MET A 167 -20.78 20.14 4.68
CA MET A 167 -21.44 19.25 5.65
C MET A 167 -20.72 17.89 5.76
N ASP A 168 -20.48 17.23 4.62
CA ASP A 168 -19.94 15.86 4.59
C ASP A 168 -18.54 15.78 3.92
N PHE A 169 -18.26 16.67 2.98
CA PHE A 169 -17.09 16.60 2.11
C PHE A 169 -16.43 17.96 1.92
N ASP A 170 -15.32 18.16 2.61
CA ASP A 170 -14.49 19.34 2.48
C ASP A 170 -13.70 19.35 1.17
N ARG A 171 -13.10 20.50 0.88
CA ARG A 171 -12.23 20.69 -0.28
C ARG A 171 -10.98 21.46 0.12
N VAL A 172 -9.83 21.07 -0.41
CA VAL A 172 -8.61 21.86 -0.28
C VAL A 172 -7.89 21.96 -1.61
N ASP A 173 -7.51 23.17 -2.00
CA ASP A 173 -6.66 23.45 -3.17
C ASP A 173 -5.43 24.24 -2.72
N PHE A 174 -4.24 23.80 -3.11
CA PHE A 174 -3.01 24.42 -2.67
C PHE A 174 -1.85 24.26 -3.65
N SER A 175 -0.90 25.19 -3.62
CA SER A 175 0.36 25.09 -4.35
C SER A 175 1.38 24.26 -3.57
N SER A 176 2.08 23.35 -4.25
CA SER A 176 2.94 22.34 -3.65
C SER A 176 4.20 22.07 -4.48
N PHE A 177 5.29 21.69 -3.81
CA PHE A 177 6.53 21.19 -4.43
C PHE A 177 6.54 19.67 -4.69
N ALA A 178 5.40 19.00 -4.60
CA ALA A 178 5.32 17.54 -4.71
C ALA A 178 5.18 17.03 -6.15
N HIS A 179 5.28 17.88 -7.17
CA HIS A 179 5.16 17.46 -8.56
C HIS A 179 6.37 16.61 -8.97
N VAL A 180 6.10 15.49 -9.64
CA VAL A 180 7.14 14.64 -10.23
C VAL A 180 7.00 14.69 -11.74
N ARG A 181 8.04 15.21 -12.40
CA ARG A 181 8.13 15.25 -13.85
C ARG A 181 8.23 13.84 -14.41
N THR A 182 7.27 13.45 -15.24
CA THR A 182 7.25 12.12 -15.88
C THR A 182 7.69 12.15 -17.34
N GLU A 183 7.72 13.32 -17.98
CA GLU A 183 8.08 13.50 -19.38
C GLU A 183 9.41 14.25 -19.52
N ALA A 184 10.28 13.76 -20.40
CA ALA A 184 11.53 14.44 -20.74
C ALA A 184 11.23 15.75 -21.49
N ASP A 185 12.04 16.78 -21.23
CA ASP A 185 12.03 18.07 -21.94
C ASP A 185 10.75 18.90 -21.90
N ARG A 186 9.74 18.47 -21.14
CA ARG A 186 8.57 19.30 -20.83
C ARG A 186 8.96 20.42 -19.85
N PRO A 187 8.51 21.68 -20.06
CA PRO A 187 8.84 22.82 -19.20
C PRO A 187 8.03 22.78 -17.88
N GLU A 188 8.14 21.68 -17.16
CA GLU A 188 7.55 21.45 -15.85
C GLU A 188 8.61 21.67 -14.77
N SER A 189 8.20 22.26 -13.65
CA SER A 189 8.99 22.31 -12.40
C SER A 189 8.49 21.23 -11.46
N ASP A 190 9.12 21.09 -10.30
CA ASP A 190 8.58 20.43 -9.11
C ASP A 190 7.34 21.12 -8.50
N GLN A 191 6.93 22.28 -9.03
CA GLN A 191 5.77 23.04 -8.58
C GLN A 191 4.48 22.64 -9.32
N SER A 192 3.42 22.37 -8.56
CA SER A 192 2.07 22.17 -9.10
C SER A 192 1.00 22.72 -8.15
N GLU A 193 -0.22 22.83 -8.68
CA GLU A 193 -1.42 22.99 -7.88
C GLU A 193 -2.06 21.64 -7.64
N ILE A 194 -2.43 21.37 -6.40
CA ILE A 194 -3.04 20.12 -5.98
C ILE A 194 -4.38 20.43 -5.33
N GLY A 195 -5.42 19.72 -5.75
CA GLY A 195 -6.75 19.79 -5.16
C GLY A 195 -7.20 18.42 -4.63
N TYR A 196 -7.81 18.39 -3.45
CA TYR A 196 -8.50 17.22 -2.92
C TYR A 196 -9.96 17.56 -2.64
N PHE A 197 -10.87 16.75 -3.19
CA PHE A 197 -12.30 16.87 -2.99
C PHE A 197 -12.99 15.55 -3.31
N VAL A 198 -14.25 15.41 -2.91
CA VAL A 198 -15.05 14.22 -3.23
C VAL A 198 -15.93 14.51 -4.44
N THR A 199 -15.96 13.57 -5.38
CA THR A 199 -16.87 13.58 -6.53
C THR A 199 -17.73 12.33 -6.54
N THR A 200 -18.84 12.37 -7.27
CA THR A 200 -19.62 11.17 -7.58
C THR A 200 -18.90 10.34 -8.62
N ASP A 201 -18.91 9.01 -8.44
CA ASP A 201 -18.42 8.05 -9.44
C ASP A 201 -19.28 8.17 -10.72
N PRO A 202 -18.67 8.28 -11.91
CA PRO A 202 -19.40 8.47 -13.16
C PRO A 202 -20.29 7.28 -13.53
N ASP A 203 -19.92 6.07 -13.10
CA ASP A 203 -20.66 4.83 -13.40
C ASP A 203 -21.69 4.52 -12.30
N LYS A 204 -21.48 5.04 -11.09
CA LYS A 204 -22.29 4.73 -9.89
C LYS A 204 -22.66 6.00 -9.11
N PRO A 205 -23.84 6.59 -9.36
CA PRO A 205 -24.27 7.84 -8.72
C PRO A 205 -24.33 7.80 -7.18
N GLU A 206 -24.52 6.62 -6.60
CA GLU A 206 -24.54 6.37 -5.16
C GLU A 206 -23.15 6.36 -4.52
N LYS A 207 -22.10 6.18 -5.33
CA LYS A 207 -20.72 6.06 -4.87
C LYS A 207 -20.01 7.41 -4.92
N LYS A 208 -19.34 7.73 -3.82
CA LYS A 208 -18.58 8.97 -3.64
C LYS A 208 -17.11 8.63 -3.50
N ASP A 209 -16.27 9.26 -4.32
CA ASP A 209 -14.85 8.97 -4.39
C ASP A 209 -14.04 10.23 -4.08
N LEU A 210 -13.07 10.10 -3.18
CA LEU A 210 -12.05 11.13 -2.96
C LEU A 210 -11.12 11.15 -4.16
N VAL A 211 -11.08 12.29 -4.83
CA VAL A 211 -10.22 12.52 -5.97
C VAL A 211 -9.12 13.52 -5.65
N ARG A 212 -8.02 13.40 -6.38
CA ARG A 212 -6.92 14.34 -6.42
C ARG A 212 -6.84 14.96 -7.80
N ARG A 213 -6.94 16.28 -7.84
CA ARG A 213 -6.66 17.14 -8.99
C ARG A 213 -5.19 17.57 -8.94
N GLU A 214 -4.51 17.58 -10.07
CA GLU A 214 -3.20 18.21 -10.20
C GLU A 214 -3.05 18.98 -11.50
N GLN A 215 -2.65 20.24 -11.41
CA GLN A 215 -2.34 21.12 -12.53
C GLN A 215 -0.87 21.54 -12.45
N ALA A 216 -0.12 21.27 -13.52
CA ALA A 216 1.25 21.69 -13.70
C ALA A 216 1.41 22.22 -15.15
N PRO A 217 1.94 23.42 -15.36
CA PRO A 217 2.42 24.39 -14.36
C PRO A 217 1.28 25.10 -13.60
N ILE A 218 1.64 25.79 -12.50
CA ILE A 218 0.74 26.68 -11.73
C ILE A 218 0.24 27.82 -12.62
N ASP A 219 -1.06 28.12 -12.56
CA ASP A 219 -1.72 29.17 -13.34
C ASP A 219 -2.49 30.17 -12.43
N LEU A 220 -3.49 30.87 -12.98
CA LEU A 220 -4.28 31.87 -12.28
C LEU A 220 -5.56 31.30 -11.64
N GLU A 221 -5.87 30.03 -11.87
CA GLU A 221 -7.10 29.34 -11.47
C GLU A 221 -6.81 28.20 -10.49
N PRO A 222 -6.44 28.48 -9.23
CA PRO A 222 -5.93 27.49 -8.27
C PRO A 222 -6.89 26.34 -7.95
N LYS A 223 -8.17 26.47 -8.32
CA LYS A 223 -9.24 25.50 -8.08
C LYS A 223 -9.66 24.72 -9.34
N ARG A 224 -9.08 24.96 -10.51
CA ARG A 224 -9.56 24.42 -11.79
C ARG A 224 -8.42 23.87 -12.64
N GLY A 225 -8.79 23.20 -13.74
CA GLY A 225 -7.83 22.54 -14.62
C GLY A 225 -7.21 21.29 -14.03
N GLY A 226 -6.17 20.80 -14.68
CA GLY A 226 -5.40 19.65 -14.25
C GLY A 226 -6.06 18.30 -14.51
N LEU A 227 -5.34 17.25 -14.14
CA LEU A 227 -5.79 15.86 -14.23
C LEU A 227 -6.39 15.43 -12.89
N ILE A 228 -7.53 14.74 -12.96
CA ILE A 228 -8.25 14.23 -11.79
C ILE A 228 -8.05 12.72 -11.72
N ASN A 229 -7.61 12.23 -10.57
CA ASN A 229 -7.41 10.80 -10.30
C ASN A 229 -8.11 10.40 -9.00
N VAL A 230 -8.73 9.22 -8.99
CA VAL A 230 -9.30 8.65 -7.76
C VAL A 230 -8.18 8.22 -6.82
N VAL A 231 -8.29 8.60 -5.55
CA VAL A 231 -7.33 8.25 -4.49
C VAL A 231 -7.95 7.31 -3.46
N ALA A 232 -9.23 7.48 -3.16
CA ALA A 232 -9.99 6.54 -2.34
C ALA A 232 -11.44 6.47 -2.81
N GLU A 233 -11.93 5.25 -2.97
CA GLU A 233 -13.30 4.90 -3.28
C GLU A 233 -14.19 4.74 -2.04
N ASP A 234 -15.49 4.97 -2.22
CA ASP A 234 -16.55 4.82 -1.21
C ASP A 234 -16.29 5.65 0.07
N VAL A 235 -16.29 6.97 -0.06
CA VAL A 235 -16.07 7.92 1.03
C VAL A 235 -17.40 8.32 1.65
N GLU A 236 -17.55 8.10 2.96
CA GLU A 236 -18.71 8.56 3.75
C GLU A 236 -18.49 9.99 4.26
N ARG A 237 -17.26 10.35 4.62
CA ARG A 237 -16.91 11.69 5.12
C ARG A 237 -15.47 12.05 4.81
N PHE A 238 -15.24 13.32 4.46
CA PHE A 238 -13.91 13.90 4.30
C PHE A 238 -13.89 15.28 4.96
N ASP A 239 -13.12 15.42 6.04
CA ASP A 239 -13.13 16.58 6.94
C ASP A 239 -11.71 17.08 7.18
N LEU A 240 -11.54 18.40 7.12
CA LEU A 240 -10.29 19.10 7.23
C LEU A 240 -10.38 20.18 8.30
N LYS A 241 -9.38 20.22 9.19
CA LYS A 241 -9.22 21.32 10.14
C LYS A 241 -7.83 21.91 10.01
N TYR A 242 -7.75 23.20 10.25
CA TYR A 242 -6.54 24.00 10.06
C TYR A 242 -6.15 24.62 11.39
N LEU A 243 -4.90 24.39 11.83
CA LEU A 243 -4.38 24.99 13.05
C LEU A 243 -3.86 26.39 12.74
N ASP A 244 -4.47 27.40 13.34
CA ASP A 244 -4.03 28.77 13.21
C ASP A 244 -2.81 29.03 14.12
N PRO A 245 -1.61 29.34 13.59
CA PRO A 245 -0.44 29.68 14.39
C PRO A 245 -0.57 31.00 15.17
N LEU A 246 -1.49 31.90 14.82
CA LEU A 246 -1.66 33.16 15.55
C LEU A 246 -2.50 32.98 16.81
N THR A 247 -3.60 32.22 16.71
CA THR A 247 -4.55 32.01 17.81
C THR A 247 -4.36 30.67 18.54
N GLY A 248 -3.64 29.72 17.93
CA GLY A 248 -3.50 28.35 18.42
C GLY A 248 -4.79 27.51 18.31
N GLN A 249 -5.82 28.02 17.62
CA GLN A 249 -7.12 27.35 17.51
C GLN A 249 -7.24 26.56 16.21
N TRP A 250 -8.04 25.49 16.26
CA TRP A 250 -8.44 24.75 15.06
C TRP A 250 -9.65 25.44 14.42
N VAL A 251 -9.54 25.77 13.14
CA VAL A 251 -10.61 26.34 12.32
C VAL A 251 -10.95 25.39 11.17
N GLU A 252 -12.17 25.50 10.64
CA GLU A 252 -12.70 24.60 9.59
C GLU A 252 -12.41 25.10 8.18
N THR A 253 -12.05 26.38 8.03
CA THR A 253 -11.74 26.99 6.73
C THR A 253 -10.40 27.70 6.75
N TRP A 254 -9.76 27.75 5.59
CA TRP A 254 -8.53 28.50 5.38
C TRP A 254 -8.53 29.16 4.01
N ASP A 255 -8.16 30.42 3.90
CA ASP A 255 -8.07 31.10 2.60
C ASP A 255 -6.94 32.13 2.61
N THR A 256 -5.82 31.78 1.98
CA THR A 256 -4.66 32.68 1.87
C THR A 256 -4.88 33.84 0.90
N THR A 257 -5.94 33.80 0.09
CA THR A 257 -6.32 34.89 -0.82
C THR A 257 -7.14 35.96 -0.11
N ASN A 258 -7.71 35.64 1.06
CA ASN A 258 -8.40 36.59 1.91
C ASN A 258 -7.38 37.42 2.70
N THR A 259 -7.17 38.66 2.25
CA THR A 259 -6.17 39.60 2.80
C THR A 259 -6.42 40.05 4.23
N VAL A 260 -7.62 39.84 4.79
CA VAL A 260 -8.00 40.39 6.10
C VAL A 260 -7.61 39.47 7.27
N GLN A 261 -7.71 38.15 7.09
CA GLN A 261 -7.52 37.19 8.20
C GLN A 261 -6.32 36.27 8.00
N GLN A 262 -6.26 35.59 6.86
CA GLN A 262 -5.33 34.48 6.60
C GLN A 262 -4.38 34.77 5.42
N GLY A 263 -4.41 36.00 4.93
CA GLY A 263 -3.65 36.47 3.78
C GLY A 263 -2.16 36.17 3.89
N GLY A 264 -1.62 35.50 2.87
CA GLY A 264 -0.19 35.26 2.76
C GLY A 264 0.41 34.38 3.86
N ARG A 265 -0.38 33.57 4.57
CA ARG A 265 0.14 32.67 5.61
C ARG A 265 -0.51 31.30 5.56
N LEU A 266 0.31 30.26 5.59
CA LEU A 266 -0.17 28.88 5.67
C LEU A 266 -0.63 28.54 7.10
N PRO A 267 -1.53 27.55 7.27
CA PRO A 267 -1.84 27.01 8.59
C PRO A 267 -0.61 26.30 9.17
N LEU A 268 -0.53 26.19 10.50
CA LEU A 268 0.58 25.50 11.16
C LEU A 268 0.54 23.99 10.93
N ALA A 269 -0.67 23.45 10.96
CA ALA A 269 -0.95 22.05 10.71
C ALA A 269 -2.33 21.88 10.09
N VAL A 270 -2.52 20.79 9.36
CA VAL A 270 -3.81 20.34 8.86
C VAL A 270 -4.13 19.00 9.51
N GLN A 271 -5.32 18.88 10.07
CA GLN A 271 -5.87 17.60 10.50
C GLN A 271 -6.80 17.10 9.41
N ILE A 272 -6.59 15.86 8.99
CA ILE A 272 -7.35 15.20 7.94
C ILE A 272 -8.11 14.06 8.59
N THR A 273 -9.41 13.97 8.35
CA THR A 273 -10.26 12.85 8.76
C THR A 273 -10.96 12.28 7.54
N LEU A 274 -10.78 10.99 7.32
CA LEU A 274 -11.36 10.25 6.20
C LEU A 274 -12.17 9.07 6.75
N VAL A 275 -13.45 9.01 6.40
CA VAL A 275 -14.33 7.88 6.75
C VAL A 275 -14.69 7.13 5.48
N LEU A 276 -14.36 5.84 5.43
CA LEU A 276 -14.67 4.98 4.29
C LEU A 276 -15.90 4.10 4.56
N ALA A 277 -16.76 3.97 3.56
CA ALA A 277 -17.90 3.08 3.56
C ALA A 277 -17.47 1.61 3.44
N ASN A 278 -18.47 0.72 3.52
CA ASN A 278 -18.30 -0.72 3.26
C ASN A 278 -17.27 -1.44 4.16
N ALA A 279 -16.90 -0.86 5.30
CA ALA A 279 -16.17 -1.58 6.33
C ALA A 279 -17.11 -2.59 7.02
N PRO A 280 -16.64 -3.82 7.31
CA PRO A 280 -17.44 -4.78 8.07
C PRO A 280 -17.88 -4.22 9.43
N PRO A 281 -19.03 -4.65 9.97
CA PRO A 281 -19.53 -4.20 11.26
C PRO A 281 -18.52 -4.37 12.39
N GLY A 282 -18.48 -3.42 13.33
CA GLY A 282 -17.63 -3.45 14.53
C GLY A 282 -16.20 -2.93 14.34
N ILE A 283 -15.93 -2.19 13.26
CA ILE A 283 -14.61 -1.61 12.97
C ILE A 283 -14.72 -0.09 12.85
N ASP A 284 -13.69 0.60 13.34
CA ASP A 284 -13.55 2.04 13.12
C ASP A 284 -13.35 2.32 11.62
N LYS A 285 -14.33 3.00 11.04
CA LYS A 285 -14.31 3.46 9.65
C LYS A 285 -13.49 4.72 9.46
N SER A 286 -13.12 5.38 10.57
CA SER A 286 -12.45 6.67 10.59
C SER A 286 -10.94 6.51 10.61
N TYR A 287 -10.29 7.23 9.72
CA TYR A 287 -8.84 7.33 9.65
C TYR A 287 -8.48 8.80 9.75
N SER A 288 -7.64 9.14 10.73
CA SER A 288 -7.20 10.52 10.91
C SER A 288 -5.69 10.62 10.95
N THR A 289 -5.18 11.74 10.45
CA THR A 289 -3.77 12.11 10.56
C THR A 289 -3.64 13.62 10.72
N ARG A 290 -2.50 14.08 11.21
CA ARG A 290 -2.18 15.49 11.34
C ARG A 290 -0.85 15.76 10.66
N VAL A 291 -0.84 16.68 9.72
CA VAL A 291 0.34 17.10 8.96
C VAL A 291 0.75 18.49 9.40
N THR A 292 2.04 18.68 9.68
CA THR A 292 2.60 20.02 9.96
C THR A 292 3.09 20.62 8.65
N LEU A 293 2.84 21.92 8.45
CA LEU A 293 3.31 22.63 7.27
C LEU A 293 4.60 23.38 7.65
N PRO A 294 5.77 22.99 7.14
CA PRO A 294 7.04 23.60 7.55
C PRO A 294 7.20 25.03 7.03
N MET A 295 6.57 25.36 5.90
CA MET A 295 6.64 26.69 5.31
C MET A 295 5.49 27.56 5.82
N GLN A 296 5.77 28.44 6.78
CA GLN A 296 4.76 29.34 7.37
C GLN A 296 4.69 30.71 6.67
N GLN A 297 5.81 31.15 6.09
CA GLN A 297 5.91 32.42 5.38
C GLN A 297 6.03 32.20 3.87
N PRO A 298 5.51 33.11 3.05
CA PRO A 298 5.72 33.07 1.62
C PRO A 298 7.19 33.20 1.26
N LEU A 299 7.58 32.53 0.17
CA LEU A 299 8.89 32.71 -0.41
C LEU A 299 9.06 34.15 -0.91
N SER A 300 10.09 34.81 -0.40
CA SER A 300 10.48 36.18 -0.76
C SER A 300 11.90 36.15 -1.32
N PHE A 301 12.06 36.05 -2.63
CA PHE A 301 13.37 36.24 -3.28
C PHE A 301 13.42 37.66 -3.86
N ALA A 302 14.48 38.40 -3.53
CA ALA A 302 14.77 39.75 -4.03
C ALA A 302 13.76 40.87 -3.63
N ILE A 303 12.98 40.68 -2.56
CA ILE A 303 12.16 41.74 -1.94
C ILE A 303 12.85 42.16 -0.63
N PRO A 304 13.30 43.42 -0.46
CA PRO A 304 13.85 43.89 0.82
C PRO A 304 12.83 43.71 1.95
N ARG A 305 13.27 43.19 3.09
CA ARG A 305 12.45 43.05 4.31
C ARG A 305 12.48 44.31 5.15
#